data_AF-A0A923UIH9-F1
#
_entry.id   AF-A0A923UIH9-F1
#
_cell.length_a   1.000
_cell.length_b   1.000
_cell.length_c   1.000
_cell.angle_alpha   90.00
_cell.angle_beta   90.00
_cell.angle_gamma   90.00
#
_symmetry.space_group_name_H-M   'P 1'
#
loop_
_entity.id
_entity.type
_entity.pdbx_description
1 polymer ?
#
loop_
_entity_poly.entity_id
_entity_poly.type
_entity_poly.pdbx_seq_one_letter_code
_entity_poly.pdbx_strand_id
1 'polypeptide(L)' 'ITETEEEKELFDGALRRRQLRLVLAGRMKPSEAVELRSLFEV' A
#
# COMPACT_ATOMS: atom_id res chain seq x y z
N ILE A 1 12.16 5.36 -18.81
CA ILE A 1 12.26 6.35 -17.72
C ILE A 1 12.98 5.64 -16.60
N THR A 2 14.05 6.22 -16.07
CA THR A 2 14.80 5.64 -14.95
C THR A 2 14.22 6.26 -13.68
N GLU A 3 13.47 5.49 -12.92
CA GLU A 3 12.90 5.94 -11.64
C GLU A 3 14.04 6.03 -10.62
N THR A 4 14.19 7.19 -10.00
CA THR A 4 15.07 7.41 -8.85
C THR A 4 14.56 6.64 -7.64
N GLU A 5 15.44 6.33 -6.70
CA GLU A 5 15.05 5.59 -5.50
C GLU A 5 14.00 6.35 -4.66
N GLU A 6 14.14 7.68 -4.62
CA GLU A 6 13.17 8.59 -3.98
C GLU A 6 11.77 8.49 -4.61
N GLU A 7 11.68 8.40 -5.95
CA GLU A 7 10.40 8.23 -6.64
C GLU A 7 9.71 6.91 -6.28
N LYS A 8 10.48 5.83 -6.11
CA LYS A 8 9.94 4.53 -5.67
C LYS A 8 9.42 4.60 -4.25
N GLU A 9 10.17 5.21 -3.33
CA GLU A 9 9.73 5.37 -1.94
C GLU A 9 8.43 6.18 -1.83
N LEU A 10 8.30 7.25 -2.62
CA LEU A 10 7.08 8.05 -2.71
C LEU A 10 5.91 7.25 -3.27
N PHE A 11 6.14 6.48 -4.33
CA PHE A 11 5.14 5.61 -4.95
C PHE A 11 4.65 4.55 -3.96
N ASP A 12 5.56 3.85 -3.29
CA ASP A 12 5.24 2.80 -2.32
C ASP A 12 4.46 3.36 -1.13
N GLY A 13 4.85 4.54 -0.64
CA GLY A 13 4.10 5.26 0.39
C GLY A 13 2.69 5.65 -0.04
N ALA A 14 2.51 6.10 -1.28
CA ALA A 14 1.20 6.41 -1.84
C ALA A 14 0.34 5.15 -2.00
N LEU A 15 0.94 4.04 -2.46
CA LEU A 15 0.28 2.76 -2.64
C LEU A 15 -0.26 2.22 -1.31
N ARG A 16 0.55 2.23 -0.25
CA ARG A 16 0.14 1.84 1.11
C ARG A 16 -1.08 2.62 1.62
N ARG A 17 -1.06 3.94 1.51
CA ARG A 17 -2.19 4.80 1.93
C ARG A 17 -3.46 4.52 1.13
N ARG A 18 -3.32 4.26 -0.18
CA ARG A 18 -4.46 3.90 -1.04
C ARG A 18 -5.06 2.57 -0.63
N GLN A 19 -4.24 1.53 -0.45
CA GLN A 19 -4.71 0.22 -0.02
C GLN A 19 -5.43 0.31 1.32
N LEU A 20 -4.85 1.01 2.31
CA LEU A 20 -5.48 1.18 3.62
C LEU A 20 -6.86 1.84 3.52
N ARG A 21 -6.98 2.90 2.73
CA ARG A 21 -8.26 3.59 2.49
C ARG A 21 -9.30 2.65 1.86
N LEU A 22 -8.91 1.84 0.90
CA LEU A 22 -9.81 0.90 0.22
C LEU A 22 -10.27 -0.22 1.16
N VAL A 23 -9.36 -0.75 1.99
CA VAL A 23 -9.67 -1.76 3.00
C VAL A 23 -10.65 -1.20 4.02
N LEU A 24 -10.38 -0.01 4.59
CA LEU A 24 -11.28 0.65 5.55
C LEU A 24 -12.64 0.98 4.93
N ALA A 25 -12.69 1.30 3.64
CA ALA A 25 -13.94 1.54 2.91
C ALA A 25 -14.69 0.25 2.50
N GLY A 26 -14.16 -0.94 2.82
CA GLY A 26 -14.73 -2.23 2.42
C GLY A 26 -14.66 -2.51 0.92
N ARG A 27 -13.82 -1.79 0.17
CA ARG A 27 -13.65 -1.90 -1.29
C ARG A 27 -12.45 -2.76 -1.71
N MET A 28 -11.71 -3.30 -0.74
CA MET A 28 -10.57 -4.21 -0.92
C MET A 28 -10.51 -5.12 0.31
N LYS A 29 -10.22 -6.41 0.12
CA LYS A 29 -10.00 -7.30 1.27
C LYS A 29 -8.62 -7.03 1.87
N PRO A 30 -8.45 -7.08 3.20
CA PRO A 30 -7.13 -6.95 3.83
C PRO A 30 -6.08 -7.92 3.24
N SER A 31 -6.51 -9.13 2.85
CA SER A 31 -5.64 -10.14 2.24
C SER A 31 -5.12 -9.79 0.84
N GLU A 32 -5.78 -8.86 0.15
CA GLU A 32 -5.38 -8.34 -1.18
C GLU A 32 -4.42 -7.15 -1.08
N ALA A 33 -4.33 -6.54 0.10
CA ALA A 33 -3.39 -5.45 0.37
C ALA A 33 -2.01 -6.03 0.71
N VAL A 34 -1.24 -6.35 -0.33
CA VAL A 34 0.10 -6.96 -0.26
C VAL A 34 1.02 -6.18 0.69
N GLU A 35 1.00 -4.85 0.60
CA GLU A 35 1.85 -3.95 1.39
C GLU A 35 1.35 -3.74 2.82
N LEU A 36 0.13 -4.15 3.13
CA LEU A 36 -0.43 -4.04 4.48
C LEU A 36 -0.32 -5.33 5.27
N ARG A 37 0.12 -6.45 4.67
CA ARG A 37 0.30 -7.71 5.40
C ARG A 37 1.16 -7.52 6.64
N SER A 38 2.28 -6.82 6.51
CA SER A 38 3.20 -6.51 7.62
C SER A 38 2.62 -5.60 8.70
N LEU A 39 1.54 -4.86 8.41
CA LEU A 39 0.85 -3.99 9.38
C LEU A 39 -0.27 -4.72 10.12
N PHE A 40 -0.75 -5.85 9.60
CA PHE A 40 -1.88 -6.60 10.16
C PHE A 40 -1.50 -7.99 10.70
N GLU A 41 -0.24 -8.43 10.55
CA GLU A 41 0.30 -9.60 11.27
C GLU A 41 0.50 -9.26 12.76
N VAL A 42 -0.55 -9.47 13.56
CA VAL A 42 -0.53 -9.51 15.03
C VAL A 42 -1.21 -10.79 15.50
#